data_AF-A0A0A9XR00-F1
#
_entry.id   AF-A0A0A9XR00-F1
#
_cell.length_a   1.000
_cell.length_b   1.000
_cell.length_c   1.000
_cell.angle_alpha   90.00
_cell.angle_beta   90.00
_cell.angle_gamma   90.00
#
_symmetry.space_group_name_H-M   'P 1'
#
loop_
_entity.id
_entity.type
_entity.pdbx_description
1 polymer ?
#
loop_
_entity_poly.entity_id
_entity_poly.type
_entity_poly.pdbx_seq_one_letter_code
_entity_poly.pdbx_strand_id
1 'polypeptide(L)'
;MNLFCQPICDKITGSRSLLKPSIQSDHLCTSTNTTPHEMMFNHPRRSPHGTSIPTWLSTPGPVLMSRHVMGSKYEPSVIQVDLLEANPDYSYVGLPDGRETTVTKRHLAPMAELEMIVDPC
;
A
#
# COMPACT_ATOMS: atom_id res chain seq x y z
N MET A 1 -56.66 3.97 -2.50
CA MET A 1 -55.23 4.31 -2.71
C MET A 1 -54.91 5.42 -1.72
N ASN A 2 -54.76 5.15 -0.41
CA ASN A 2 -53.54 4.64 0.26
C ASN A 2 -52.31 5.40 -0.28
N LEU A 3 -51.57 6.24 0.46
CA LEU A 3 -51.30 6.32 1.90
C LEU A 3 -50.78 7.72 2.32
N PHE A 4 -51.21 8.14 3.52
CA PHE A 4 -50.46 8.81 4.61
C PHE A 4 -49.77 10.18 4.34
N CYS A 5 -50.32 11.27 4.86
CA CYS A 5 -50.09 11.82 6.21
C CYS A 5 -48.91 12.80 6.28
N GLN A 6 -49.21 14.11 6.25
CA GLN A 6 -48.60 15.04 7.22
C GLN A 6 -49.37 14.87 8.57
N PRO A 7 -48.95 15.42 9.74
CA PRO A 7 -47.89 16.41 10.03
C PRO A 7 -47.12 16.11 11.36
N ILE A 8 -46.41 17.11 11.92
CA ILE A 8 -46.22 17.41 13.38
C ILE A 8 -44.81 17.18 14.01
N CYS A 9 -44.26 18.29 14.53
CA CYS A 9 -43.32 18.49 15.66
C CYS A 9 -41.84 18.09 15.47
N ASP A 10 -40.83 18.81 15.99
CA ASP A 10 -40.83 19.75 17.12
C ASP A 10 -39.69 20.78 17.09
N LYS A 11 -39.94 21.84 17.85
CA LYS A 11 -39.03 22.93 18.20
C LYS A 11 -37.81 22.41 18.98
N ILE A 12 -36.61 22.92 18.68
CA ILE A 12 -35.69 23.38 19.74
C ILE A 12 -35.09 24.71 19.31
N THR A 13 -35.70 25.77 19.83
CA THR A 13 -35.06 27.06 20.08
C THR A 13 -33.88 26.80 21.04
N GLY A 14 -32.71 26.55 20.48
CA GLY A 14 -31.43 26.63 21.18
C GLY A 14 -30.71 27.85 20.65
N SER A 15 -30.78 28.94 21.41
CA SER A 15 -30.01 30.17 21.18
C SER A 15 -28.53 29.85 20.90
N ARG A 16 -28.14 29.77 19.62
CA ARG A 16 -26.74 29.91 19.23
C ARG A 16 -26.41 31.39 19.26
N SER A 17 -26.36 31.94 20.47
CA SER A 17 -25.65 33.17 20.73
C SER A 17 -24.22 32.98 20.24
N LEU A 18 -23.85 33.92 19.36
CA LEU A 18 -22.51 34.28 18.94
C LEU A 18 -21.47 33.93 20.01
N LEU A 19 -20.38 33.29 19.58
CA LEU A 19 -19.01 33.75 19.81
C LEU A 19 -18.06 32.79 19.09
N LYS A 20 -17.62 33.19 17.90
CA LYS A 20 -16.28 32.80 17.44
C LYS A 20 -15.29 33.51 18.34
N PRO A 21 -14.17 32.85 18.67
CA PRO A 21 -12.94 33.44 18.18
C PRO A 21 -12.08 32.39 17.49
N SER A 22 -11.46 32.84 16.39
CA SER A 22 -10.24 32.28 15.82
C SER A 22 -10.36 30.82 15.36
N ILE A 23 -10.37 30.53 14.05
CA ILE A 23 -9.20 30.66 13.18
C ILE A 23 -9.74 30.77 11.75
N GLN A 24 -9.14 31.66 10.96
CA GLN A 24 -9.49 31.88 9.56
C GLN A 24 -8.90 30.76 8.68
N SER A 25 -9.39 29.53 8.80
CA SER A 25 -8.95 28.39 7.97
C SER A 25 -10.04 27.71 7.14
N ASP A 26 -11.31 28.11 7.27
CA ASP A 26 -12.41 27.19 6.94
C ASP A 26 -13.14 27.47 5.60
N HIS A 27 -12.48 28.14 4.64
CA HIS A 27 -13.11 28.38 3.35
C HIS A 27 -13.16 27.13 2.45
N LEU A 28 -12.24 26.17 2.67
CA LEU A 28 -12.22 24.90 1.94
C LEU A 28 -13.07 23.81 2.61
N CYS A 29 -13.15 23.84 3.94
CA CYS A 29 -13.87 22.84 4.75
C CYS A 29 -15.38 22.83 4.48
N THR A 30 -15.94 23.99 4.17
CA THR A 30 -17.37 24.14 3.83
C THR A 30 -17.69 23.61 2.44
N SER A 31 -16.73 23.63 1.50
CA SER A 31 -16.88 23.15 0.13
C SER A 31 -16.85 21.62 0.03
N THR A 32 -15.96 20.98 0.80
CA THR A 32 -15.75 19.53 0.77
C THR A 32 -16.42 18.78 1.92
N ASN A 33 -17.15 19.47 2.81
CA ASN A 33 -17.76 18.94 4.05
C ASN A 33 -16.82 18.02 4.84
N THR A 34 -15.52 18.31 4.82
CA THR A 34 -14.47 17.48 5.42
C THR A 34 -13.45 18.38 6.07
N THR A 35 -12.99 17.98 7.26
CA THR A 35 -12.00 18.76 7.99
C THR A 35 -10.63 18.61 7.32
N PRO A 36 -9.74 19.63 7.39
CA PRO A 36 -8.38 19.51 6.86
C PRO A 36 -7.63 18.31 7.44
N HIS A 37 -7.90 17.98 8.71
CA HIS A 37 -7.39 16.79 9.39
C HIS A 37 -7.83 15.48 8.71
N GLU A 38 -9.09 15.36 8.31
CA GLU A 38 -9.58 14.18 7.57
C GLU A 38 -8.93 14.05 6.20
N MET A 39 -8.72 15.17 5.49
CA MET A 39 -8.03 15.17 4.18
C MET A 39 -6.56 14.79 4.30
N MET A 40 -5.86 15.26 5.35
CA MET A 40 -4.44 15.01 5.57
C MET A 40 -4.13 13.51 5.72
N PHE A 41 -5.10 12.71 6.18
CA PHE A 41 -4.98 11.26 6.32
C PHE A 41 -5.75 10.44 5.27
N ASN A 42 -6.51 11.10 4.39
CA ASN A 42 -7.24 10.49 3.27
C ASN A 42 -6.43 10.40 1.97
N HIS A 43 -5.10 10.37 2.05
CA HIS A 43 -4.38 9.68 0.99
C HIS A 43 -4.83 8.23 1.05
N PRO A 44 -5.35 7.62 -0.04
CA PRO A 44 -5.67 6.20 -0.02
C PRO A 44 -4.38 5.47 0.32
N ARG A 45 -4.21 5.12 1.59
CA ARG A 45 -3.16 4.22 2.04
C ARG A 45 -3.40 2.99 1.18
N ARG A 46 -2.42 2.62 0.33
CA ARG A 46 -2.47 1.33 -0.36
C ARG A 46 -2.99 0.31 0.65
N SER A 47 -4.07 -0.41 0.31
CA SER A 47 -4.76 -1.29 1.25
C SER A 47 -3.73 -2.04 2.10
N PRO A 48 -3.86 -2.07 3.44
CA PRO A 48 -2.99 -2.90 4.27
C PRO A 48 -3.13 -4.39 3.93
N HIS A 49 -4.21 -4.75 3.22
CA HIS A 49 -4.49 -6.06 2.61
C HIS A 49 -4.21 -6.10 1.10
N GLY A 50 -3.44 -5.16 0.57
CA GLY A 50 -3.07 -5.15 -0.83
C GLY A 50 -2.25 -6.39 -1.17
N THR A 51 -2.89 -7.38 -1.77
CA THR A 51 -2.26 -8.54 -2.41
C THR A 51 -1.46 -8.17 -3.65
N SER A 52 -1.15 -6.89 -3.86
CA SER A 52 -0.40 -6.46 -5.03
C SER A 52 1.03 -6.99 -4.98
N ILE A 53 1.42 -7.69 -6.04
CA ILE A 53 2.80 -8.08 -6.30
C ILE A 53 3.57 -6.83 -6.75
N PRO A 54 4.78 -6.55 -6.23
CA PRO A 54 5.58 -5.43 -6.72
C PRO A 54 5.93 -5.64 -8.20
N THR A 55 6.03 -4.55 -8.97
CA THR A 55 6.22 -4.60 -10.43
C THR A 55 7.42 -5.44 -10.87
N TRP A 56 8.54 -5.35 -10.15
CA TRP A 56 9.76 -6.13 -10.42
C TRP A 56 9.60 -7.64 -10.18
N LEU A 57 8.60 -8.06 -9.40
CA LEU A 57 8.31 -9.47 -9.13
C LEU A 57 7.20 -10.00 -10.05
N SER A 58 6.55 -9.14 -10.84
CA SER A 58 5.47 -9.57 -11.74
C SER A 58 5.98 -10.33 -12.97
N THR A 59 7.23 -10.14 -13.35
CA THR A 59 7.86 -10.77 -14.50
C THR A 59 8.77 -11.91 -14.04
N PRO A 60 8.63 -13.13 -14.59
CA PRO A 60 9.58 -14.20 -14.32
C PRO A 60 10.97 -13.81 -14.85
N GLY A 61 12.01 -14.17 -14.11
CA GLY A 61 13.37 -13.74 -14.42
C GLY A 61 14.33 -13.89 -13.24
N PRO A 62 15.59 -13.48 -13.41
CA PRO A 62 16.61 -13.64 -12.38
C PRO A 62 16.35 -12.65 -11.23
N VAL A 63 16.26 -13.17 -10.01
CA VAL A 63 16.07 -12.41 -8.78
C VAL A 63 17.10 -12.83 -7.74
N LEU A 64 17.29 -11.99 -6.74
CA LEU A 64 18.18 -12.29 -5.62
C LEU A 64 17.37 -12.87 -4.47
N MET A 65 17.81 -14.00 -3.94
CA MET A 65 17.21 -14.67 -2.79
C MET A 65 18.18 -14.71 -1.62
N SER A 66 17.71 -14.29 -0.44
CA SER A 66 18.44 -14.45 0.81
C SER A 66 18.45 -15.92 1.22
N ARG A 67 19.65 -16.45 1.52
CA ARG A 67 19.85 -17.83 1.95
C ARG A 67 19.49 -17.97 3.43
N HIS A 68 18.58 -18.91 3.74
CA HIS A 68 18.14 -19.15 5.11
C HIS A 68 19.21 -19.83 5.99
N VAL A 69 19.97 -20.78 5.43
CA VAL A 69 21.01 -21.52 6.15
C VAL A 69 22.36 -21.31 5.45
N MET A 70 23.31 -20.70 6.15
CA MET A 70 24.69 -20.60 5.68
C MET A 70 25.46 -21.86 6.12
N GLY A 71 26.05 -22.59 5.17
CA GLY A 71 26.90 -23.76 5.47
C GLY A 71 28.32 -23.37 5.92
N SER A 72 28.77 -22.17 5.57
CA SER A 72 30.10 -21.64 5.88
C SER A 72 30.05 -20.12 5.97
N LYS A 73 30.98 -19.53 6.73
CA LYS A 73 31.15 -18.06 6.86
C LYS A 73 31.54 -17.39 5.54
N TYR A 74 32.16 -18.14 4.63
CA TYR A 74 32.69 -17.61 3.36
C TYR A 74 31.69 -17.68 2.20
N GLU A 75 30.53 -18.32 2.40
CA GLU A 75 29.49 -18.34 1.37
C GLU A 75 28.71 -17.03 1.34
N PRO A 76 28.31 -16.56 0.15
CA PRO A 76 27.48 -15.37 0.04
C PRO A 76 26.10 -15.63 0.66
N SER A 77 25.63 -14.68 1.47
CA SER A 77 24.32 -14.76 2.13
C SER A 77 23.15 -14.59 1.16
N VAL A 78 23.42 -14.13 -0.07
CA VAL A 78 22.45 -13.91 -1.12
C VAL A 78 22.88 -14.71 -2.35
N ILE A 79 21.94 -15.38 -2.99
CA ILE A 79 22.15 -16.15 -4.21
C ILE A 79 21.24 -15.62 -5.31
N GLN A 80 21.68 -15.74 -6.55
CA GLN A 80 20.82 -15.52 -7.70
C GLN A 80 19.97 -16.78 -7.93
N VAL A 81 18.68 -16.58 -8.15
CA VAL A 81 17.69 -17.63 -8.43
C VAL A 81 16.78 -17.17 -9.56
N ASP A 82 16.17 -18.10 -10.27
CA ASP A 82 15.20 -17.77 -11.31
C ASP A 82 13.78 -17.80 -10.74
N LEU A 83 13.06 -16.69 -10.87
CA LEU A 83 11.66 -16.59 -10.52
C LEU A 83 10.80 -17.29 -11.58
N LEU A 84 10.08 -18.32 -11.17
CA LEU A 84 9.20 -19.10 -12.05
C LEU A 84 7.78 -18.54 -12.04
N GLU A 85 7.23 -18.33 -10.84
CA GLU A 85 5.88 -17.81 -10.65
C GLU A 85 5.82 -16.92 -9.40
N ALA A 86 5.12 -15.79 -9.53
CA ALA A 86 4.93 -14.84 -8.45
C ALA A 86 3.47 -14.84 -7.98
N ASN A 87 3.29 -15.09 -6.69
CA ASN A 87 2.01 -15.00 -5.99
C ASN A 87 2.10 -13.91 -4.88
N PRO A 88 0.98 -13.26 -4.51
CA PRO A 88 0.95 -12.31 -3.41
C PRO A 88 1.45 -12.83 -2.07
N ASP A 89 1.33 -14.12 -1.79
CA ASP A 89 1.70 -14.71 -0.50
C ASP A 89 3.06 -15.41 -0.55
N TYR A 90 3.36 -16.07 -1.66
CA TYR A 90 4.60 -16.81 -1.88
C TYR A 90 5.07 -16.68 -3.33
N SER A 91 6.28 -17.13 -3.62
CA SER A 91 6.84 -17.12 -4.96
C SER A 91 7.60 -18.42 -5.18
N TYR A 92 7.48 -18.99 -6.37
CA TYR A 92 8.22 -20.18 -6.78
C TYR A 92 9.52 -19.75 -7.46
N VAL A 93 10.63 -20.28 -6.96
CA VAL A 93 11.96 -19.98 -7.49
C VAL A 93 12.73 -21.26 -7.79
N GLY A 94 13.45 -21.26 -8.91
CA GLY A 94 14.42 -22.26 -9.30
C GLY A 94 15.79 -21.90 -8.73
N LEU A 95 16.36 -22.82 -7.95
CA LEU A 95 17.73 -22.75 -7.47
C LEU A 95 18.71 -23.13 -8.59
N PRO A 96 19.98 -22.69 -8.51
CA PRO A 96 21.01 -23.06 -9.50
C PRO A 96 21.32 -24.58 -9.53
N ASP A 97 20.90 -25.33 -8.49
CA ASP A 97 21.00 -26.80 -8.43
C ASP A 97 19.89 -27.50 -9.24
N GLY A 98 18.98 -26.76 -9.88
CA GLY A 98 17.82 -27.29 -10.61
C GLY A 98 16.64 -27.69 -9.71
N ARG A 99 16.71 -27.39 -8.40
CA ARG A 99 15.62 -27.61 -7.45
C ARG A 99 14.67 -26.42 -7.42
N GLU A 100 13.39 -26.70 -7.29
CA GLU A 100 12.35 -25.68 -7.11
C GLU A 100 12.03 -25.50 -5.62
N THR A 101 11.89 -24.25 -5.19
CA THR A 101 11.55 -23.92 -3.80
C THR A 101 10.52 -22.81 -3.73
N THR A 102 9.76 -22.80 -2.63
CA THR A 102 8.81 -21.74 -2.30
C THR A 102 9.43 -20.76 -1.32
N VAL A 103 9.34 -19.48 -1.65
CA VAL A 103 9.97 -18.39 -0.89
C VAL A 103 8.99 -17.25 -0.70
N THR A 104 9.04 -16.58 0.45
CA THR A 104 8.23 -15.40 0.69
C THR A 104 8.91 -14.16 0.12
N LYS A 105 8.13 -13.18 -0.33
CA LYS A 105 8.63 -11.92 -0.93
C LYS A 105 9.64 -11.16 -0.08
N ARG A 106 9.64 -11.36 1.24
CA ARG A 106 10.59 -10.72 2.19
C ARG A 106 12.03 -11.20 2.01
N HIS A 107 12.21 -12.39 1.45
CA HIS A 107 13.53 -12.97 1.21
C HIS A 107 13.97 -12.80 -0.25
N LEU A 108 13.15 -12.14 -1.08
CA LEU A 108 13.46 -11.83 -2.46
C LEU A 108 13.83 -10.36 -2.58
N ALA A 109 14.79 -10.08 -3.45
CA ALA A 109 15.18 -8.74 -3.84
C ALA A 109 15.24 -8.67 -5.36
N PRO A 110 14.90 -7.50 -5.94
CA PRO A 110 15.12 -7.28 -7.35
C PRO A 110 16.61 -7.43 -7.66
N MET A 111 16.93 -8.05 -8.79
CA MET A 111 18.27 -7.87 -9.34
C MET A 111 18.40 -6.39 -9.69
N ALA A 112 19.44 -5.72 -9.20
CA ALA A 112 19.70 -4.34 -9.59
C ALA A 112 20.08 -4.34 -11.07
N GLU A 113 19.09 -4.16 -11.93
CA GLU A 113 19.34 -3.78 -13.30
C GLU A 113 19.84 -2.35 -13.23
N LEU A 114 21.11 -2.15 -13.60
CA LEU A 114 21.75 -0.85 -13.64
C LEU A 114 21.23 -0.06 -14.85
N GLU A 115 19.90 0.02 -15.00
CA GLU A 115 19.28 1.05 -15.81
C GLU A 115 19.40 2.33 -14.99
N MET A 116 20.55 3.00 -15.14
CA MET A 116 20.68 4.40 -14.78
C MET A 116 19.59 5.16 -15.54
N ILE A 117 18.45 5.37 -14.90
CA ILE A 117 17.51 6.40 -15.28
C ILE A 117 18.30 7.70 -15.13
N VAL A 118 18.79 8.19 -16.28
CA VAL A 118 19.26 9.57 -16.39
C VAL A 118 18.01 10.40 -16.17
N ASP A 119 17.79 10.87 -14.95
CA ASP A 119 16.78 11.90 -14.70
C ASP A 119 17.26 13.17 -15.42
N PRO A 120 16.58 13.68 -16.47
CA PRO A 120 16.86 15.03 -16.94
C PRO A 120 16.47 16.02 -15.83
N CYS A 121 17.42 16.86 -15.43
CA CYS A 121 17.28 17.94 -14.45
C CYS A 121 16.02 18.80 -14.66
#